data_AF-A0A832UD56-F1
#
_entry.id   AF-A0A832UD56-F1
#
_cell.length_a   1.000
_cell.length_b   1.000
_cell.length_c   1.000
_cell.angle_alpha   90.00
_cell.angle_beta   90.00
_cell.angle_gamma   90.00
#
_symmetry.space_group_name_H-M   'P 1'
#
loop_
_entity.id
_entity.type
_entity.pdbx_description
1 polymer ?
#
loop_
_entity_poly.entity_id
_entity_poly.type
_entity_poly.pdbx_seq_one_letter_code
_entity_poly.pdbx_strand_id
1 'polypeptide(L)'
;MKVKNNVEIIDITHEDLVNLFSTALYGSSYLSAEYNKDFYNSIPKDKKEGDCYEDHIADVLLNGGEVYIYDDYSEGEVYSKNGELIKEEYGDEEYAQYTLTLTDIVEGLERAANGTYKTNNDTKFIRQCFNEFADEDCCDLDLTDADALMQIITFNELIYG
;
A
#
# COMPACT_ATOMS: atom_id res chain seq x y z
N MET A 1 1.45 7.50 -13.53
CA MET A 1 0.18 6.70 -13.63
C MET A 1 -0.85 7.29 -14.64
N LYS A 2 -1.75 6.49 -15.24
CA LYS A 2 -2.83 6.98 -16.16
C LYS A 2 -4.25 6.73 -15.61
N VAL A 3 -5.17 7.71 -15.75
CA VAL A 3 -6.53 7.72 -15.15
C VAL A 3 -7.65 8.10 -16.15
N LYS A 4 -8.89 7.58 -16.01
CA LYS A 4 -10.14 8.00 -16.72
C LYS A 4 -11.34 8.27 -15.76
N ASN A 5 -12.41 8.94 -16.25
CA ASN A 5 -13.67 9.29 -15.53
C ASN A 5 -14.17 8.21 -14.54
N ASN A 6 -14.56 8.59 -13.31
CA ASN A 6 -14.55 7.70 -12.12
C ASN A 6 -13.21 6.97 -12.08
N VAL A 7 -12.33 7.36 -11.16
CA VAL A 7 -10.89 7.05 -11.27
C VAL A 7 -10.69 5.54 -11.38
N GLU A 8 -10.33 5.11 -12.58
CA GLU A 8 -9.93 3.76 -12.98
C GLU A 8 -8.44 3.83 -13.32
N ILE A 9 -7.63 3.00 -12.67
CA ILE A 9 -6.18 2.97 -12.85
C ILE A 9 -5.87 1.93 -13.93
N ILE A 10 -5.44 2.42 -15.10
CA ILE A 10 -5.23 1.54 -16.26
C ILE A 10 -3.82 0.98 -16.35
N ASP A 11 -2.87 1.54 -15.61
CA ASP A 11 -1.46 1.18 -15.64
C ASP A 11 -0.77 1.70 -14.38
N ILE A 12 -0.02 0.83 -13.71
CA ILE A 12 0.83 1.15 -12.56
C ILE A 12 2.24 0.67 -12.91
N THR A 13 3.20 1.59 -12.81
CA THR A 13 4.58 1.36 -13.22
C THR A 13 5.42 0.85 -12.06
N HIS A 14 6.63 0.37 -12.37
CA HIS A 14 7.63 0.02 -11.36
C HIS A 14 7.91 1.21 -10.42
N GLU A 15 8.13 2.38 -10.99
CA GLU A 15 8.40 3.61 -10.24
C GLU A 15 7.22 4.04 -9.35
N ASP A 16 5.98 3.89 -9.82
CA ASP A 16 4.78 4.18 -9.00
C ASP A 16 4.77 3.29 -7.74
N LEU A 17 5.12 2.00 -7.88
CA LEU A 17 5.20 1.07 -6.74
C LEU A 17 6.37 1.40 -5.82
N VAL A 18 7.56 1.66 -6.38
CA VAL A 18 8.74 2.03 -5.59
C VAL A 18 8.46 3.30 -4.78
N ASN A 19 7.86 4.33 -5.37
CA ASN A 19 7.51 5.57 -4.66
C ASN A 19 6.46 5.33 -3.58
N LEU A 20 5.43 4.54 -3.85
CA LEU A 20 4.43 4.20 -2.84
C LEU A 20 5.06 3.46 -1.64
N PHE A 21 5.82 2.39 -1.91
CA PHE A 21 6.38 1.56 -0.85
C PHE A 21 7.53 2.23 -0.11
N SER A 22 8.42 2.91 -0.82
CA SER A 22 9.51 3.65 -0.17
C SER A 22 8.94 4.74 0.72
N THR A 23 8.03 5.58 0.24
CA THR A 23 7.48 6.64 1.07
C THR A 23 6.62 6.10 2.20
N ALA A 24 5.76 5.10 1.96
CA ALA A 24 4.87 4.58 3.00
C ALA A 24 5.59 3.80 4.10
N LEU A 25 6.71 3.14 3.79
CA LEU A 25 7.41 2.28 4.75
C LEU A 25 8.68 2.93 5.32
N TYR A 26 9.27 3.89 4.62
CA TYR A 26 10.48 4.56 5.09
C TYR A 26 10.15 5.60 6.15
N GLY A 27 10.11 5.15 7.41
CA GLY A 27 9.83 5.98 8.57
C GLY A 27 8.44 5.82 9.16
N SER A 28 7.59 4.93 8.60
CA SER A 28 6.38 4.51 9.30
C SER A 28 6.75 3.79 10.58
N SER A 29 6.10 4.18 11.68
CA SER A 29 6.20 3.46 12.96
C SER A 29 5.14 2.37 13.07
N TYR A 30 4.31 2.21 12.04
CA TYR A 30 3.10 1.39 12.07
C TYR A 30 3.16 0.22 11.09
N LEU A 31 3.75 0.41 9.91
CA LEU A 31 3.71 -0.59 8.84
C LEU A 31 5.11 -0.98 8.38
N SER A 32 5.31 -2.28 8.19
CA SER A 32 6.46 -2.83 7.47
C SER A 32 5.99 -3.79 6.37
N ALA A 33 6.88 -4.11 5.42
CA ALA A 33 6.56 -5.05 4.35
C ALA A 33 7.66 -6.07 4.07
N GLU A 34 7.23 -7.27 3.69
CA GLU A 34 8.09 -8.35 3.21
C GLU A 34 7.56 -8.97 1.93
N TYR A 35 8.44 -9.65 1.20
CA TYR A 35 8.08 -10.43 0.02
C TYR A 35 8.73 -11.81 0.08
N ASN A 36 8.17 -12.75 -0.68
CA ASN A 36 8.75 -14.07 -0.81
C ASN A 36 10.04 -14.03 -1.64
N LYS A 37 11.19 -14.19 -0.97
CA LYS A 37 12.52 -14.17 -1.61
C LYS A 37 12.71 -15.27 -2.65
N ASP A 38 12.15 -16.45 -2.45
CA ASP A 38 12.24 -17.54 -3.44
C ASP A 38 11.45 -17.19 -4.70
N PHE A 39 10.29 -16.56 -4.54
CA PHE A 39 9.53 -16.03 -5.68
C PHE A 39 10.34 -14.96 -6.41
N TYR A 40 10.86 -13.95 -5.71
CA TYR A 40 11.71 -12.92 -6.32
C TYR A 40 12.91 -13.52 -7.07
N ASN A 41 13.59 -14.51 -6.48
CA ASN A 41 14.71 -15.19 -7.11
C ASN A 41 14.33 -15.99 -8.36
N SER A 42 13.05 -16.38 -8.50
CA SER A 42 12.52 -17.07 -9.67
C SER A 42 12.18 -16.13 -10.84
N ILE A 43 12.06 -14.82 -10.59
CA ILE A 43 11.75 -13.82 -11.62
C ILE A 43 12.92 -13.75 -12.64
N PRO A 44 12.65 -13.79 -13.96
CA PRO A 44 13.68 -13.60 -14.98
C PRO A 44 14.43 -12.28 -14.81
N LYS A 45 15.77 -12.30 -14.99
CA LYS A 45 16.63 -11.12 -14.76
C LYS A 45 16.27 -9.92 -15.63
N ASP A 46 15.74 -10.14 -16.82
CA ASP A 46 15.30 -9.10 -17.75
C ASP A 46 13.98 -8.43 -17.35
N LYS A 47 13.35 -8.93 -16.28
CA LYS A 47 12.14 -8.36 -15.68
C LYS A 47 12.37 -7.76 -14.28
N LYS A 48 13.63 -7.62 -13.89
CA LYS A 48 14.02 -7.02 -12.61
C LYS A 48 14.55 -5.62 -12.87
N GLU A 49 14.08 -4.65 -12.09
CA GLU A 49 14.51 -3.26 -12.20
C GLU A 49 15.08 -2.79 -10.86
N GLY A 50 16.38 -2.45 -10.83
CA GLY A 50 17.03 -2.00 -9.59
C GLY A 50 17.43 -3.13 -8.62
N ASP A 51 17.99 -2.73 -7.48
CA ASP A 51 18.61 -3.62 -6.49
C ASP A 51 18.22 -3.24 -5.03
N CYS A 52 17.37 -2.22 -4.84
CA CYS A 52 16.87 -1.81 -3.54
C CYS A 52 15.74 -2.72 -3.06
N TYR A 53 15.32 -2.59 -1.80
CA TYR A 53 14.32 -3.47 -1.23
C TYR A 53 12.93 -3.25 -1.85
N GLU A 54 12.61 -1.98 -2.13
CA GLU A 54 11.37 -1.52 -2.74
C GLU A 54 11.28 -1.90 -4.21
N ASP A 55 12.42 -1.87 -4.92
CA ASP A 55 12.56 -2.42 -6.28
C ASP A 55 12.13 -3.91 -6.30
N HIS A 56 12.60 -4.69 -5.33
CA HIS A 56 12.24 -6.10 -5.26
C HIS A 56 10.75 -6.32 -4.97
N ILE A 57 10.14 -5.46 -4.15
CA ILE A 57 8.69 -5.46 -3.90
C ILE A 57 7.93 -5.18 -5.20
N ALA A 58 8.32 -4.12 -5.93
CA ALA A 58 7.70 -3.75 -7.20
C ALA A 58 7.82 -4.87 -8.24
N ASP A 59 9.01 -5.47 -8.39
CA ASP A 59 9.26 -6.63 -9.24
C ASP A 59 8.35 -7.81 -8.90
N VAL A 60 8.19 -8.14 -7.61
CA VAL A 60 7.33 -9.22 -7.14
C VAL A 60 5.88 -8.97 -7.55
N LEU A 61 5.36 -7.78 -7.31
CA LEU A 61 3.97 -7.43 -7.63
C LEU A 61 3.71 -7.42 -9.14
N LEU A 62 4.59 -6.80 -9.94
CA LEU A 62 4.46 -6.73 -11.40
C LEU A 62 4.60 -8.09 -12.07
N ASN A 63 5.22 -9.07 -11.40
CA ASN A 63 5.34 -10.45 -11.88
C ASN A 63 4.30 -11.40 -11.26
N GLY A 64 3.27 -10.88 -10.59
CA GLY A 64 2.14 -11.66 -10.08
C GLY A 64 2.39 -12.39 -8.76
N GLY A 65 3.40 -11.96 -8.02
CA GLY A 65 3.65 -12.40 -6.65
C GLY A 65 2.82 -11.63 -5.63
N GLU A 66 3.11 -11.93 -4.36
CA GLU A 66 2.42 -11.36 -3.21
C GLU A 66 3.43 -10.68 -2.27
N VAL A 67 2.96 -9.63 -1.61
CA VAL A 67 3.70 -8.87 -0.59
C VAL A 67 2.93 -8.98 0.72
N TYR A 68 3.65 -9.13 1.82
CA TYR A 68 3.12 -9.18 3.16
C TYR A 68 3.29 -7.81 3.80
N ILE A 69 2.22 -7.22 4.32
CA ILE A 69 2.24 -6.01 5.12
C ILE A 69 2.04 -6.43 6.58
N TYR A 70 2.91 -5.96 7.46
CA TYR A 70 2.77 -6.17 8.90
C TYR A 70 2.35 -4.85 9.55
N ASP A 71 1.34 -4.95 10.39
CA ASP A 71 0.97 -3.89 11.32
C ASP A 71 1.82 -4.04 12.59
N ASP A 72 2.91 -3.29 12.63
CA ASP A 72 3.91 -3.30 13.69
C ASP A 72 3.41 -2.65 14.98
N TYR A 73 2.28 -1.95 14.93
CA TYR A 73 1.69 -1.20 16.03
C TYR A 73 0.32 -1.74 16.46
N SER A 74 -0.06 -2.94 15.98
CA SER A 74 -1.29 -3.59 16.38
C SER A 74 -1.25 -4.03 17.86
N GLU A 75 -1.36 -3.07 18.78
CA GLU A 75 -1.72 -3.31 20.17
C GLU A 75 -3.24 -3.51 20.25
N GLY A 76 -3.75 -4.63 19.74
CA GLY A 76 -5.17 -4.97 19.87
C GLY A 76 -5.87 -5.40 18.58
N GLU A 77 -6.70 -4.50 18.07
CA GLU A 77 -7.72 -4.78 17.06
C GLU A 77 -7.12 -4.95 15.65
N VAL A 78 -7.26 -6.15 15.08
CA VAL A 78 -6.81 -6.51 13.72
C VAL A 78 -7.96 -6.36 12.75
N TYR A 79 -7.78 -5.65 11.63
CA TYR A 79 -8.86 -5.33 10.70
C TYR A 79 -8.64 -5.95 9.32
N SER A 80 -9.64 -6.65 8.78
CA SER A 80 -9.57 -7.20 7.43
C SER A 80 -9.44 -6.13 6.37
N LYS A 81 -9.04 -6.53 5.16
CA LYS A 81 -9.09 -5.68 3.96
C LYS A 81 -10.47 -5.10 3.63
N ASN A 82 -11.53 -5.66 4.23
CA ASN A 82 -12.89 -5.14 4.10
C ASN A 82 -13.24 -4.14 5.22
N GLY A 83 -12.26 -3.75 6.07
CA GLY A 83 -12.45 -2.94 7.26
C GLY A 83 -13.33 -3.61 8.30
N GLU A 84 -13.24 -4.94 8.45
CA GLU A 84 -13.97 -5.70 9.48
C GLU A 84 -12.98 -6.14 10.55
N LEU A 85 -13.32 -5.94 11.82
CA LEU A 85 -12.51 -6.45 12.93
C LEU A 85 -12.39 -7.99 12.87
N ILE A 86 -11.18 -8.50 12.68
CA ILE A 86 -10.80 -9.91 12.65
C ILE A 86 -10.46 -10.42 14.05
N LYS A 87 -9.76 -9.64 14.87
CA LYS A 87 -9.25 -10.06 16.18
C LYS A 87 -9.21 -8.88 17.14
N GLU A 88 -9.52 -9.10 18.42
CA GLU A 88 -9.36 -8.12 19.51
C GLU A 88 -8.58 -8.85 20.61
N GLU A 89 -7.25 -8.70 20.67
CA GLU A 89 -6.43 -9.31 21.73
C GLU A 89 -5.44 -8.33 22.35
N TYR A 90 -5.50 -8.20 23.68
CA TYR A 90 -4.56 -7.42 24.47
C TYR A 90 -3.46 -8.36 25.03
N GLY A 91 -2.29 -8.41 24.39
CA GLY A 91 -1.09 -9.02 24.97
C GLY A 91 -0.08 -9.62 23.97
N ASP A 92 1.20 -9.29 24.21
CA ASP A 92 2.47 -9.76 23.62
C ASP A 92 2.57 -9.90 22.09
N GLU A 93 2.92 -8.79 21.43
CA GLU A 93 3.58 -8.66 20.12
C GLU A 93 3.22 -9.73 19.06
N GLU A 94 1.93 -9.86 18.72
CA GLU A 94 1.52 -10.52 17.48
C GLU A 94 1.18 -9.44 16.45
N TYR A 95 2.12 -9.14 15.56
CA TYR A 95 1.88 -8.26 14.42
C TYR A 95 0.78 -8.85 13.53
N ALA A 96 -0.18 -8.02 13.11
CA ALA A 96 -1.16 -8.45 12.12
C ALA A 96 -0.51 -8.49 10.73
N GLN A 97 -0.60 -9.64 10.06
CA GLN A 97 -0.07 -9.82 8.71
C GLN A 97 -1.20 -9.79 7.67
N TYR A 98 -0.99 -9.01 6.62
CA TYR A 98 -1.87 -8.86 5.47
C TYR A 98 -1.14 -9.26 4.20
N THR A 99 -1.80 -9.98 3.31
CA THR A 99 -1.24 -10.31 1.99
C THR A 99 -1.87 -9.41 0.94
N LEU A 100 -1.03 -8.71 0.19
CA LEU A 100 -1.42 -7.84 -0.92
C LEU A 100 -0.90 -8.39 -2.26
N THR A 101 -1.77 -8.32 -3.26
CA THR A 101 -1.42 -8.49 -4.67
C THR A 101 -1.41 -7.13 -5.38
N LEU A 102 -0.90 -7.09 -6.62
CA LEU A 102 -1.02 -5.89 -7.45
C LEU A 102 -2.49 -5.44 -7.63
N THR A 103 -3.41 -6.40 -7.71
CA THR A 103 -4.84 -6.11 -7.83
C THR A 103 -5.36 -5.42 -6.57
N ASP A 104 -5.00 -5.88 -5.36
CA ASP A 104 -5.45 -5.24 -4.12
C ASP A 104 -4.92 -3.79 -4.01
N ILE A 105 -3.69 -3.53 -4.47
CA ILE A 105 -3.09 -2.18 -4.54
C ILE A 105 -3.89 -1.28 -5.48
N VAL A 106 -4.15 -1.75 -6.71
CA VAL A 106 -4.93 -1.00 -7.70
C VAL A 106 -6.32 -0.68 -7.16
N GLU A 107 -7.02 -1.68 -6.63
CA GLU A 107 -8.36 -1.48 -6.05
C GLU A 107 -8.32 -0.50 -4.86
N GLY A 108 -7.28 -0.55 -4.02
CA GLY A 108 -7.09 0.39 -2.91
C GLY A 108 -6.89 1.84 -3.35
N LEU A 109 -6.05 2.05 -4.35
CA LEU A 109 -5.82 3.37 -4.95
C LEU A 109 -7.09 3.90 -5.64
N GLU A 110 -7.85 3.05 -6.32
CA GLU A 110 -9.15 3.42 -6.90
C GLU A 110 -10.15 3.81 -5.81
N ARG A 111 -10.17 3.11 -4.66
CA ARG A 111 -10.99 3.50 -3.51
C ARG A 111 -10.58 4.87 -2.97
N ALA A 112 -9.29 5.12 -2.80
CA ALA A 112 -8.75 6.40 -2.34
C ALA A 112 -9.18 7.54 -3.27
N ALA A 113 -8.99 7.37 -4.58
CA ALA A 113 -9.33 8.34 -5.60
C ALA A 113 -10.84 8.63 -5.68
N ASN A 114 -11.67 7.60 -5.55
CA ASN A 114 -13.12 7.72 -5.62
C ASN A 114 -13.75 8.11 -4.27
N GLY A 115 -13.01 8.09 -3.17
CA GLY A 115 -13.54 8.37 -1.84
C GLY A 115 -14.46 7.25 -1.33
N THR A 116 -14.22 6.00 -1.74
CA THR A 116 -15.08 4.84 -1.45
C THR A 116 -14.43 3.88 -0.45
N TYR A 117 -13.85 4.44 0.62
CA TYR A 117 -13.28 3.70 1.76
C TYR A 117 -14.05 4.03 3.04
N LYS A 118 -13.89 3.20 4.08
CA LYS A 118 -14.53 3.45 5.38
C LYS A 118 -13.74 4.54 6.10
N THR A 119 -14.42 5.59 6.56
CA THR A 119 -13.76 6.65 7.33
C THR A 119 -14.75 7.45 8.17
N ASN A 120 -14.26 7.92 9.32
CA ASN A 120 -14.87 8.99 10.13
C ASN A 120 -14.26 10.38 9.80
N ASN A 121 -13.23 10.44 8.96
CA ASN A 121 -12.40 11.59 8.63
C ASN A 121 -12.69 12.17 7.23
N ASP A 122 -12.10 13.34 6.94
CA ASP A 122 -12.41 14.18 5.78
C ASP A 122 -11.98 13.51 4.47
N THR A 123 -12.96 13.04 3.68
CA THR A 123 -12.73 12.35 2.41
C THR A 123 -11.89 13.14 1.39
N LYS A 124 -11.77 14.44 1.61
CA LYS A 124 -10.92 15.34 0.82
C LYS A 124 -9.43 15.11 1.06
N PHE A 125 -9.02 14.72 2.26
CA PHE A 125 -7.60 14.50 2.59
C PHE A 125 -7.03 13.33 1.79
N ILE A 126 -7.62 12.13 1.90
CA ILE A 126 -7.13 10.96 1.15
C ILE A 126 -7.19 11.16 -0.36
N ARG A 127 -8.19 11.91 -0.85
CA ARG A 127 -8.25 12.27 -2.27
C ARG A 127 -7.09 13.18 -2.68
N GLN A 128 -6.66 14.07 -1.80
CA GLN A 128 -5.45 14.86 -1.98
C GLN A 128 -4.22 13.94 -1.98
N CYS A 129 -4.07 13.04 -1.01
CA CYS A 129 -2.97 12.06 -0.98
C CYS A 129 -2.87 11.27 -2.30
N PHE A 130 -4.01 10.79 -2.82
CA PHE A 130 -4.04 10.13 -4.12
C PHE A 130 -3.61 11.05 -5.27
N ASN A 131 -4.09 12.30 -5.29
CA ASN A 131 -3.72 13.23 -6.35
C ASN A 131 -2.23 13.57 -6.31
N GLU A 132 -1.64 13.70 -5.13
CA GLU A 132 -0.20 13.92 -4.96
C GLU A 132 0.60 12.70 -5.42
N PHE A 133 0.14 11.48 -5.13
CA PHE A 133 0.71 10.25 -5.68
C PHE A 133 0.57 10.15 -7.20
N ALA A 134 -0.55 10.61 -7.76
CA ALA A 134 -0.84 10.49 -9.19
C ALA A 134 -0.18 11.59 -10.04
N ASP A 135 0.28 12.68 -9.44
CA ASP A 135 0.86 13.83 -10.13
C ASP A 135 2.39 13.65 -10.30
N GLU A 136 2.79 13.25 -11.51
CA GLU A 136 4.20 13.06 -11.89
C GLU A 136 5.04 14.36 -11.85
N ASP A 137 4.40 15.53 -11.79
CA ASP A 137 5.06 16.86 -11.69
C ASP A 137 5.04 17.44 -10.25
N CYS A 138 4.38 16.79 -9.30
CA CYS A 138 4.29 17.25 -7.92
C CYS A 138 5.51 16.83 -7.10
N CYS A 139 5.80 17.59 -6.05
CA CYS A 139 6.83 17.30 -5.06
C CYS A 139 6.64 15.86 -4.54
N ASP A 140 7.75 15.14 -4.30
CA ASP A 140 7.78 13.78 -3.74
C ASP A 140 6.61 13.52 -2.77
N LEU A 141 5.87 12.43 -3.02
CA LEU A 141 4.80 11.97 -2.12
C LEU A 141 5.30 12.05 -0.69
N ASP A 142 4.59 12.77 0.19
CA ASP A 142 5.01 12.91 1.57
C ASP A 142 4.68 11.65 2.39
N LEU A 143 5.40 11.45 3.50
CA LEU A 143 5.25 10.27 4.37
C LEU A 143 3.81 10.08 4.86
N THR A 144 3.11 11.17 5.17
CA THR A 144 1.75 11.12 5.72
C THR A 144 0.77 10.64 4.67
N ASP A 145 0.93 11.15 3.45
CA ASP A 145 0.07 10.82 2.33
C ASP A 145 0.28 9.38 1.85
N ALA A 146 1.53 8.92 1.81
CA ALA A 146 1.85 7.54 1.45
C ALA A 146 1.37 6.52 2.50
N ASP A 147 1.60 6.80 3.78
CA ASP A 147 1.13 5.95 4.88
C ASP A 147 -0.40 5.87 4.87
N ALA A 148 -1.09 7.01 4.71
CA ALA A 148 -2.54 7.04 4.59
C ALA A 148 -3.04 6.21 3.39
N LEU A 149 -2.41 6.32 2.22
CA LEU A 149 -2.76 5.50 1.06
C LEU A 149 -2.52 4.01 1.33
N MET A 150 -1.41 3.64 1.96
CA MET A 150 -1.11 2.25 2.31
C MET A 150 -2.13 1.66 3.28
N GLN A 151 -2.60 2.45 4.25
CA GLN A 151 -3.69 2.05 5.15
C GLN A 151 -5.00 1.84 4.40
N ILE A 152 -5.37 2.70 3.44
CA ILE A 152 -6.58 2.49 2.61
C ILE A 152 -6.45 1.24 1.72
N ILE A 153 -5.25 0.99 1.18
CA ILE A 153 -4.97 -0.22 0.41
C ILE A 153 -5.13 -1.46 1.29
N THR A 154 -4.56 -1.43 2.50
CA THR A 154 -4.46 -2.60 3.39
C THR A 154 -5.74 -2.88 4.16
N PHE A 155 -6.36 -1.84 4.73
CA PHE A 155 -7.48 -1.94 5.68
C PHE A 155 -8.81 -1.46 5.10
N ASN A 156 -8.79 -0.76 3.97
CA ASN A 156 -9.93 0.00 3.45
C ASN A 156 -10.45 1.06 4.45
N GLU A 157 -9.58 1.53 5.34
CA GLU A 157 -9.85 2.52 6.37
C GLU A 157 -8.54 3.19 6.81
N LEU A 158 -8.63 4.46 7.23
CA LEU A 158 -7.51 5.15 7.87
C LEU A 158 -7.62 4.91 9.39
N ILE A 159 -6.76 4.04 9.91
CA ILE A 159 -6.76 3.60 11.31
C ILE A 159 -5.84 4.48 12.15
N TYR A 160 -4.64 4.78 11.63
CA TYR A 160 -3.58 5.56 12.27
C TYR A 160 -3.50 6.96 11.65
N GLY A 161 -3.26 7.98 12.47
CA GLY A 161 -3.17 9.39 12.05
C GLY A 161 -2.45 10.29 13.03
#